data_AF-A0A840N9W4-F1
#
_entry.id   AF-A0A840N9W4-F1
#
_cell.length_a   1.000
_cell.length_b   1.000
_cell.length_c   1.000
_cell.angle_alpha   90.00
_cell.angle_beta   90.00
_cell.angle_gamma   90.00
#
_symmetry.space_group_name_H-M   'P 1'
#
loop_
_entity.id
_entity.type
_entity.pdbx_description
1 polymer ?
#
loop_
_entity_poly.entity_id
_entity_poly.type
_entity_poly.pdbx_seq_one_letter_code
_entity_poly.pdbx_strand_id
1 'polypeptide(L)'
;MNIAIKAALGCALGFIVVGALVGGGRSAAPPVPSVPLPSDQTRFIMAITQARSKFNAAPNELAAGGFRNTRQQAICSALNGQSASGWIGKVAHLSTNGDGKGVITLELAPGLQVSTWNNAISDYSDKTLIDPDTQFFKSLAAMKRGDTVRFSGGFFPSNVDCVGEQSVTLAGSMKSPVFTMRFSSIRKL
;
A
#
# COMPACT_ATOMS: atom_id res chain seq x y z
N MET A 1 59.41 -9.74 -54.39
CA MET A 1 58.15 -9.60 -55.16
C MET A 1 57.22 -8.74 -54.33
N ASN A 2 57.21 -7.43 -54.51
CA ASN A 2 56.71 -6.65 -55.66
C ASN A 2 55.18 -6.59 -55.76
N ILE A 3 54.69 -5.37 -55.52
CA ILE A 3 53.76 -4.61 -56.37
C ILE A 3 52.26 -4.94 -56.20
N ALA A 4 51.32 -3.98 -56.17
CA ALA A 4 51.36 -2.52 -55.90
C ALA A 4 49.92 -1.93 -55.85
N ILE A 5 49.72 -0.82 -55.11
CA ILE A 5 49.04 0.43 -55.51
C ILE A 5 47.60 0.32 -56.14
N LYS A 6 46.56 0.89 -55.53
CA LYS A 6 46.02 2.30 -55.65
C LYS A 6 44.77 2.43 -54.73
N ALA A 7 44.07 3.56 -54.53
CA ALA A 7 44.35 4.99 -54.22
C ALA A 7 42.95 5.67 -54.01
N ALA A 8 42.71 6.93 -53.64
CA ALA A 8 43.51 8.15 -53.40
C ALA A 8 42.75 9.12 -52.45
N LEU A 9 43.26 10.36 -52.28
CA LEU A 9 42.65 11.54 -51.62
C LEU A 9 42.47 11.46 -50.07
N GLY A 10 42.41 12.59 -49.35
CA GLY A 10 42.77 13.95 -49.77
C GLY A 10 42.27 15.09 -48.85
N CYS A 11 43.17 16.02 -48.48
CA CYS A 11 42.93 17.27 -47.71
C CYS A 11 42.37 17.11 -46.27
N ALA A 12 42.47 18.09 -45.36
CA ALA A 12 43.48 19.13 -45.10
C ALA A 12 43.10 19.82 -43.76
N LEU A 13 44.06 20.49 -43.11
CA LEU A 13 43.88 21.51 -42.04
C LEU A 13 43.24 21.05 -40.72
N GLY A 14 43.96 21.25 -39.62
CA GLY A 14 43.46 21.00 -38.26
C GLY A 14 42.73 22.21 -37.66
N PHE A 15 41.93 21.94 -36.64
CA PHE A 15 41.46 22.94 -35.68
C PHE A 15 41.61 22.41 -34.25
N ILE A 16 42.23 23.21 -33.38
CA ILE A 16 42.29 22.99 -31.93
C ILE A 16 41.24 23.90 -31.27
N VAL A 17 40.17 23.33 -30.72
CA VAL A 17 39.32 23.93 -29.66
C VAL A 17 38.73 22.76 -28.84
N VAL A 18 39.31 22.42 -27.68
CA VAL A 18 38.85 22.78 -26.32
C VAL A 18 37.39 22.39 -26.01
N GLY A 19 37.19 21.59 -24.95
CA GLY A 19 35.92 21.59 -24.19
C GLY A 19 35.13 20.27 -24.14
N ALA A 20 35.69 19.19 -23.58
CA ALA A 20 34.86 18.05 -23.16
C ALA A 20 34.05 18.43 -21.90
N LEU A 21 32.78 18.76 -22.10
CA LEU A 21 31.87 19.19 -21.03
C LEU A 21 31.59 18.06 -20.03
N VAL A 22 31.58 18.46 -18.75
CA VAL A 22 31.27 17.71 -17.54
C VAL A 22 30.23 16.60 -17.77
N GLY A 23 30.68 15.35 -17.63
CA GLY A 23 29.80 14.19 -17.47
C GLY A 23 29.07 14.25 -16.13
N GLY A 24 27.96 14.99 -16.08
CA GLY A 24 27.10 15.14 -14.92
C GLY A 24 26.39 13.84 -14.56
N GLY A 25 27.13 12.90 -13.97
CA GLY A 25 26.58 11.67 -13.40
C GLY A 25 25.55 12.03 -12.33
N ARG A 26 24.27 11.79 -12.64
CA ARG A 26 23.18 11.92 -11.67
C ARG A 26 23.37 10.82 -10.62
N SER A 27 24.13 11.13 -9.58
CA SER A 27 24.26 10.28 -8.40
C SER A 27 22.85 10.00 -7.89
N ALA A 28 22.43 8.73 -7.93
CA ALA A 28 21.12 8.35 -7.44
C ALA A 28 21.01 8.77 -5.98
N ALA A 29 19.93 9.43 -5.61
CA ALA A 29 19.71 9.82 -4.22
C ALA A 29 19.82 8.57 -3.34
N PRO A 30 20.55 8.63 -2.20
CA PRO A 30 20.71 7.47 -1.34
C PRO A 30 19.33 6.94 -0.93
N PRO A 31 19.12 5.62 -0.89
CA PRO A 31 17.83 5.05 -0.55
C PRO A 31 17.40 5.54 0.83
N VAL A 32 16.26 6.21 0.89
CA VAL A 32 15.69 6.70 2.16
C VAL A 32 15.57 5.51 3.12
N PRO A 33 16.09 5.59 4.35
CA PRO A 33 16.04 4.48 5.30
C PRO A 33 14.61 3.96 5.46
N SER A 34 14.38 2.71 5.05
CA SER A 34 13.05 2.10 5.14
C SER A 34 12.72 1.81 6.60
N VAL A 35 11.74 2.55 7.13
CA VAL A 35 11.25 2.32 8.49
C VAL A 35 10.68 0.89 8.55
N PRO A 36 11.18 0.01 9.44
CA PRO A 36 10.75 -1.37 9.48
C PRO A 36 9.28 -1.48 9.92
N LEU A 37 8.55 -2.39 9.28
CA LEU A 37 7.17 -2.70 9.63
C LEU A 37 7.12 -3.41 10.99
N PRO A 38 6.12 -3.13 11.85
CA PRO A 38 5.79 -3.97 12.99
C PRO A 38 5.63 -5.46 12.61
N SER A 39 5.97 -6.35 13.54
CA SER A 39 6.02 -7.80 13.26
C SER A 39 4.63 -8.40 13.03
N ASP A 40 3.63 -7.90 13.75
CA ASP A 40 2.20 -8.19 13.59
C ASP A 40 1.67 -7.70 12.24
N GLN A 41 2.00 -6.47 11.83
CA GLN A 41 1.69 -5.98 10.49
C GLN A 41 2.27 -6.90 9.40
N THR A 42 3.54 -7.29 9.56
CA THR A 42 4.24 -8.17 8.61
C THR A 42 3.53 -9.52 8.50
N ARG A 43 3.18 -10.16 9.64
CA ARG A 43 2.42 -11.42 9.67
C ARG A 43 1.03 -11.27 9.05
N PHE A 44 0.32 -10.16 9.31
CA PHE A 44 -1.00 -9.88 8.75
C PHE A 44 -0.96 -9.76 7.21
N ILE A 45 -0.01 -8.97 6.68
CA ILE A 45 0.21 -8.86 5.23
C ILE A 45 0.55 -10.23 4.62
N MET A 46 1.40 -11.02 5.27
CA MET A 46 1.76 -12.36 4.81
C MET A 46 0.55 -13.31 4.77
N ALA A 47 -0.29 -13.33 5.82
CA ALA A 47 -1.48 -14.17 5.89
C ALA A 47 -2.42 -13.94 4.69
N ILE A 48 -2.65 -12.67 4.35
CA ILE A 48 -3.54 -12.27 3.26
C ILE A 48 -2.91 -12.52 1.89
N THR A 49 -1.64 -12.18 1.70
CA THR A 49 -0.96 -12.33 0.40
C THR A 49 -0.73 -13.81 0.03
N GLN A 50 -0.42 -14.67 1.01
CA GLN A 50 -0.34 -16.12 0.79
C GLN A 50 -1.71 -16.73 0.45
N ALA A 51 -2.76 -16.34 1.17
CA ALA A 51 -4.12 -16.81 0.90
C ALA A 51 -4.61 -16.35 -0.48
N ARG A 52 -4.32 -15.12 -0.89
CA ARG A 52 -4.58 -14.59 -2.24
C ARG A 52 -3.87 -15.39 -3.33
N SER A 53 -2.59 -15.73 -3.11
CA SER A 53 -1.82 -16.54 -4.06
C SER A 53 -2.47 -17.91 -4.28
N LYS A 54 -2.85 -18.59 -3.20
CA LYS A 54 -3.57 -19.88 -3.25
C LYS A 54 -4.95 -19.76 -3.90
N PHE A 55 -5.71 -18.70 -3.58
CA PHE A 55 -7.01 -18.41 -4.19
C PHE A 55 -6.92 -18.22 -5.72
N ASN A 56 -5.90 -17.48 -6.19
CA ASN A 56 -5.68 -17.24 -7.61
C ASN A 56 -5.19 -18.47 -8.38
N ALA A 57 -4.48 -19.39 -7.70
CA ALA A 57 -3.97 -20.63 -8.27
C ALA A 57 -4.94 -21.82 -8.16
N ALA A 58 -6.13 -21.62 -7.59
CA ALA A 58 -7.11 -22.68 -7.39
C ALA A 58 -7.68 -23.18 -8.75
N PRO A 59 -7.89 -24.49 -8.93
CA PRO A 59 -8.37 -25.04 -10.20
C PRO A 59 -9.85 -24.74 -10.50
N ASN A 60 -10.62 -24.27 -9.52
CA ASN A 60 -12.02 -23.86 -9.64
C ASN A 60 -12.45 -23.03 -8.40
N GLU A 61 -13.63 -22.40 -8.47
CA GLU A 61 -14.15 -21.52 -7.41
C GLU A 61 -14.41 -22.25 -6.08
N LEU A 62 -14.83 -23.53 -6.12
CA LEU A 62 -15.08 -24.31 -4.91
C LEU A 62 -13.78 -24.56 -4.13
N ALA A 63 -12.70 -24.93 -4.83
CA ALA A 63 -11.37 -25.03 -4.25
C ALA A 63 -10.84 -23.66 -3.77
N ALA A 64 -11.12 -22.58 -4.51
CA ALA A 64 -10.72 -21.23 -4.13
C ALA A 64 -11.37 -20.80 -2.80
N GLY A 65 -12.66 -21.08 -2.61
CA GLY A 65 -13.42 -20.74 -1.40
C GLY A 65 -12.84 -21.33 -0.11
N GLY A 66 -12.25 -22.53 -0.18
CA GLY A 66 -11.61 -23.18 0.97
C GLY A 66 -10.47 -22.37 1.61
N PHE A 67 -9.77 -21.53 0.84
CA PHE A 67 -8.63 -20.77 1.33
C PHE A 67 -8.98 -19.59 2.25
N ARG A 68 -10.24 -19.15 2.31
CA ARG A 68 -10.66 -18.07 3.23
C ARG A 68 -10.57 -18.53 4.70
N ASN A 69 -10.87 -19.79 5.00
CA ASN A 69 -10.77 -20.32 6.36
C ASN A 69 -9.32 -20.37 6.86
N THR A 70 -8.37 -20.76 6.00
CA THR A 70 -6.93 -20.69 6.34
C THR A 70 -6.46 -19.25 6.54
N ARG A 71 -6.98 -18.30 5.75
CA ARG A 71 -6.71 -16.86 5.91
C ARG A 71 -7.18 -16.36 7.28
N GLN A 72 -8.42 -16.66 7.65
CA GLN A 72 -9.01 -16.29 8.94
C GLN A 72 -8.10 -16.70 10.11
N GLN A 73 -7.70 -17.97 10.15
CA GLN A 73 -6.83 -18.51 11.20
C GLN A 73 -5.49 -17.76 11.26
N ALA A 74 -4.84 -17.57 10.11
CA ALA A 74 -3.57 -16.86 10.02
C ALA A 74 -3.67 -15.37 10.40
N ILE A 75 -4.80 -14.71 10.11
CA ILE A 75 -5.09 -13.34 10.56
C ILE A 75 -5.27 -13.31 12.08
N CYS A 76 -6.05 -14.22 12.67
CA CYS A 76 -6.22 -14.32 14.12
C CYS A 76 -4.86 -14.51 14.84
N SER A 77 -3.98 -15.36 14.31
CA SER A 77 -2.64 -15.57 14.89
C SER A 77 -1.66 -14.42 14.64
N ALA A 78 -1.92 -13.53 13.68
CA ALA A 78 -1.05 -12.39 13.40
C ALA A 78 -1.25 -11.24 14.40
N LEU A 79 -2.51 -10.97 14.76
CA LEU A 79 -2.96 -9.82 15.54
C LEU A 79 -2.96 -10.08 17.05
N ASN A 80 -2.50 -9.11 17.83
CA ASN A 80 -2.72 -9.10 19.28
C ASN A 80 -3.94 -8.22 19.60
N GLY A 81 -5.02 -8.84 20.12
CA GLY A 81 -6.23 -8.12 20.54
C GLY A 81 -6.96 -7.33 19.44
N GLN A 82 -6.98 -7.85 18.20
CA GLN A 82 -7.66 -7.21 17.04
C GLN A 82 -7.27 -5.73 16.84
N SER A 83 -6.00 -5.39 17.13
CA SER A 83 -5.49 -4.02 17.05
C SER A 83 -4.28 -3.90 16.12
N ALA A 84 -4.08 -2.69 15.61
CA ALA A 84 -2.87 -2.28 14.90
C ALA A 84 -2.17 -1.21 15.75
N SER A 85 -0.91 -1.44 16.13
CA SER A 85 -0.12 -0.51 16.94
C SER A 85 1.11 -0.02 16.19
N GLY A 86 1.11 1.25 15.80
CA GLY A 86 2.23 1.88 15.11
C GLY A 86 2.53 1.27 13.73
N TRP A 87 1.52 0.71 13.07
CA TRP A 87 1.60 0.18 11.70
C TRP A 87 1.91 1.29 10.70
N ILE A 88 2.45 0.92 9.54
CA ILE A 88 2.88 1.85 8.49
C ILE A 88 2.08 1.59 7.21
N GLY A 89 1.49 2.62 6.64
CA GLY A 89 0.73 2.52 5.40
C GLY A 89 0.99 3.71 4.48
N LYS A 90 0.42 3.66 3.27
CA LYS A 90 0.34 4.81 2.37
C LYS A 90 -1.09 5.29 2.25
N VAL A 91 -1.30 6.60 2.24
CA VAL A 91 -2.63 7.18 2.00
C VAL A 91 -3.08 6.84 0.57
N ALA A 92 -4.10 5.99 0.44
CA ALA A 92 -4.69 5.62 -0.85
C ALA A 92 -5.87 6.53 -1.22
N HIS A 93 -6.69 6.88 -0.22
CA HIS A 93 -7.85 7.75 -0.38
C HIS A 93 -8.10 8.59 0.89
N LEU A 94 -8.54 9.83 0.67
CA LEU A 94 -9.03 10.78 1.66
C LEU A 94 -10.24 11.47 1.03
N SER A 95 -11.34 11.57 1.78
CA SER A 95 -12.56 12.28 1.37
C SER A 95 -13.43 12.58 2.59
N THR A 96 -14.63 13.11 2.34
CA THR A 96 -15.72 13.16 3.32
C THR A 96 -16.91 12.38 2.79
N ASN A 97 -17.73 11.82 3.70
CA ASN A 97 -19.03 11.28 3.35
C ASN A 97 -20.06 12.43 3.13
N GLY A 98 -21.32 12.06 2.86
CA GLY A 98 -22.42 13.03 2.67
C GLY A 98 -22.74 13.91 3.89
N ASP A 99 -22.32 13.52 5.10
CA ASP A 99 -22.50 14.27 6.34
C ASP A 99 -21.30 15.17 6.65
N GLY A 100 -20.30 15.24 5.77
CA GLY A 100 -19.04 15.97 5.98
C GLY A 100 -18.02 15.25 6.88
N LYS A 101 -18.30 14.02 7.34
CA LYS A 101 -17.36 13.25 8.17
C LYS A 101 -16.23 12.67 7.33
N GLY A 102 -15.02 12.68 7.86
CA GLY A 102 -13.81 12.21 7.19
C GLY A 102 -13.82 10.71 6.94
N VAL A 103 -13.38 10.34 5.74
CA VAL A 103 -13.18 8.97 5.25
C VAL A 103 -11.71 8.82 4.86
N ILE A 104 -11.06 7.76 5.34
CA ILE A 104 -9.66 7.47 4.99
C ILE A 104 -9.47 6.00 4.66
N THR A 105 -8.68 5.75 3.63
CA THR A 105 -8.21 4.41 3.23
C THR A 105 -6.68 4.43 3.12
N LEU A 106 -6.03 3.51 3.82
CA LEU A 106 -4.58 3.28 3.76
C LEU A 106 -4.28 1.96 3.06
N GLU A 107 -3.30 1.97 2.14
CA GLU A 107 -2.73 0.77 1.54
C GLU A 107 -1.55 0.26 2.39
N LEU A 108 -1.58 -1.02 2.74
CA LEU A 108 -0.53 -1.70 3.53
C LEU A 108 0.42 -2.51 2.64
N ALA A 109 -0.11 -3.04 1.54
CA ALA A 109 0.60 -3.76 0.49
C ALA A 109 -0.26 -3.70 -0.79
N PRO A 110 0.28 -4.00 -1.99
CA PRO A 110 -0.47 -3.90 -3.25
C PRO A 110 -1.84 -4.59 -3.19
N GLY A 111 -2.92 -3.80 -3.28
CA GLY A 111 -4.29 -4.28 -3.19
C GLY A 111 -4.67 -4.86 -1.82
N LEU A 112 -4.07 -4.40 -0.72
CA LEU A 112 -4.47 -4.71 0.65
C LEU A 112 -4.63 -3.39 1.41
N GLN A 113 -5.85 -3.10 1.84
CA GLN A 113 -6.21 -1.82 2.43
C GLN A 113 -6.86 -1.97 3.81
N VAL A 114 -6.72 -0.92 4.62
CA VAL A 114 -7.53 -0.66 5.81
C VAL A 114 -8.27 0.65 5.63
N SER A 115 -9.53 0.71 6.03
CA SER A 115 -10.39 1.87 5.79
C SER A 115 -11.37 2.11 6.92
N THR A 116 -11.81 3.35 7.08
CA THR A 116 -13.12 3.63 7.66
C THR A 116 -14.23 3.10 6.74
N TRP A 117 -15.46 3.07 7.21
CA TRP A 117 -16.63 3.11 6.33
C TRP A 117 -16.67 4.44 5.54
N ASN A 118 -17.48 4.48 4.50
CA ASN A 118 -17.66 5.65 3.62
C ASN A 118 -19.07 6.28 3.68
N ASN A 119 -19.97 5.70 4.48
CA ASN A 119 -21.38 6.12 4.58
C ASN A 119 -21.92 5.82 5.99
N ALA A 120 -22.90 6.60 6.46
CA ALA A 120 -23.41 6.50 7.82
C ALA A 120 -24.22 5.22 8.11
N ILE A 121 -24.81 4.58 7.08
CA ILE A 121 -25.62 3.37 7.26
C ILE A 121 -24.72 2.19 7.65
N SER A 122 -23.62 1.99 6.92
CA SER A 122 -22.62 0.96 7.26
C SER A 122 -21.85 1.30 8.54
N ASP A 123 -21.64 2.58 8.84
CA ASP A 123 -20.88 3.02 10.02
C ASP A 123 -21.67 3.03 11.34
N TYR A 124 -22.99 2.74 11.31
CA TYR A 124 -23.90 2.95 12.44
C TYR A 124 -23.45 2.27 13.74
N SER A 125 -22.99 1.02 13.67
CA SER A 125 -22.42 0.27 14.79
C SER A 125 -20.96 0.65 15.08
N ASP A 126 -20.16 0.79 14.01
CA ASP A 126 -18.71 0.72 14.08
C ASP A 126 -18.08 2.07 14.47
N LYS A 127 -18.71 3.18 14.06
CA LYS A 127 -18.31 4.57 14.38
C LYS A 127 -16.85 4.83 14.03
N THR A 128 -16.50 4.52 12.79
CA THR A 128 -15.18 4.73 12.17
C THR A 128 -15.07 6.08 11.49
N LEU A 129 -16.19 6.68 11.05
CA LEU A 129 -16.19 7.97 10.37
C LEU A 129 -15.65 9.07 11.28
N ILE A 130 -14.79 9.91 10.72
CA ILE A 130 -13.98 10.86 11.48
C ILE A 130 -14.74 12.18 11.63
N ASP A 131 -14.95 12.59 12.87
CA ASP A 131 -15.65 13.83 13.21
C ASP A 131 -14.81 15.07 12.80
N PRO A 132 -15.37 16.03 12.02
CA PRO A 132 -14.64 17.16 11.45
C PRO A 132 -14.08 18.16 12.49
N ASP A 133 -14.66 18.24 13.68
CA ASP A 133 -14.21 19.17 14.72
C ASP A 133 -12.92 18.70 15.42
N THR A 134 -12.59 17.41 15.26
CA THR A 134 -11.44 16.79 15.92
C THR A 134 -10.10 17.24 15.35
N GLN A 135 -9.07 17.25 16.22
CA GLN A 135 -7.68 17.44 15.78
C GLN A 135 -7.20 16.29 14.85
N PHE A 136 -7.82 15.11 14.96
CA PHE A 136 -7.54 13.98 14.08
C PHE A 136 -7.94 14.27 12.64
N PHE A 137 -9.16 14.79 12.40
CA PHE A 137 -9.60 15.26 11.08
C PHE A 137 -8.68 16.33 10.51
N LYS A 138 -8.35 17.36 11.31
CA LYS A 138 -7.48 18.48 10.90
C LYS A 138 -6.07 17.98 10.48
N SER A 139 -5.56 16.97 11.18
CA SER A 139 -4.27 16.34 10.85
C SER A 139 -4.33 15.55 9.54
N LEU A 140 -5.46 14.92 9.23
CA LEU A 140 -5.70 14.20 7.98
C LEU A 140 -5.93 15.14 6.78
N ALA A 141 -6.62 16.26 6.98
CA ALA A 141 -6.86 17.26 5.94
C ALA A 141 -5.56 17.89 5.39
N ALA A 142 -4.47 17.85 6.15
CA ALA A 142 -3.13 18.27 5.72
C ALA A 142 -2.33 17.18 4.97
N MET A 143 -2.84 15.95 4.90
CA MET A 143 -2.21 14.83 4.18
C MET A 143 -2.73 14.72 2.74
N LYS A 144 -2.00 14.00 1.89
CA LYS A 144 -2.40 13.71 0.50
C LYS A 144 -2.15 12.26 0.13
N ARG A 145 -2.82 11.80 -0.95
CA ARG A 145 -2.56 10.48 -1.55
C ARG A 145 -1.07 10.28 -1.81
N GLY A 146 -0.56 9.11 -1.46
CA GLY A 146 0.85 8.72 -1.58
C GLY A 146 1.72 9.06 -0.38
N ASP A 147 1.26 9.90 0.55
CA ASP A 147 1.98 10.14 1.80
C ASP A 147 2.11 8.83 2.60
N THR A 148 3.31 8.57 3.12
CA THR A 148 3.56 7.44 4.02
C THR A 148 3.27 7.89 5.44
N VAL A 149 2.55 7.05 6.18
CA VAL A 149 2.01 7.38 7.51
C VAL A 149 2.29 6.24 8.48
N ARG A 150 2.50 6.58 9.76
CA ARG A 150 2.39 5.63 10.87
C ARG A 150 1.07 5.86 11.59
N PHE A 151 0.31 4.78 11.81
CA PHE A 151 -1.02 4.80 12.40
C PHE A 151 -1.20 3.73 13.47
N SER A 152 -2.25 3.89 14.28
CA SER A 152 -2.79 2.85 15.15
C SER A 152 -4.31 2.85 15.05
N GLY A 153 -4.94 1.72 15.36
CA GLY A 153 -6.40 1.59 15.33
C GLY A 153 -6.89 0.23 15.83
N GLY A 154 -8.20 0.13 16.03
CA GLY A 154 -8.89 -1.13 16.32
C GLY A 154 -9.60 -1.65 15.08
N PHE A 155 -9.46 -2.94 14.82
CA PHE A 155 -10.34 -3.67 13.92
C PHE A 155 -11.62 -4.10 14.67
N PHE A 156 -12.66 -4.44 13.92
CA PHE A 156 -13.91 -5.00 14.46
C PHE A 156 -13.88 -6.52 14.39
N PRO A 157 -14.38 -7.27 15.38
CA PRO A 157 -14.40 -8.73 15.34
C PRO A 157 -15.25 -9.26 14.18
N SER A 158 -14.83 -10.36 13.57
CA SER A 158 -15.59 -11.04 12.51
C SER A 158 -15.41 -12.56 12.57
N ASN A 159 -16.52 -13.28 12.52
CA ASN A 159 -16.53 -14.75 12.41
C ASN A 159 -16.12 -15.26 11.01
N VAL A 160 -15.81 -14.35 10.07
CA VAL A 160 -15.45 -14.70 8.69
C VAL A 160 -13.94 -14.59 8.46
N ASP A 161 -13.27 -13.53 8.95
CA ASP A 161 -11.83 -13.29 8.74
C ASP A 161 -11.07 -12.86 10.01
N CYS A 162 -11.62 -13.17 11.19
CA CYS A 162 -11.20 -12.66 12.51
C CYS A 162 -11.51 -11.18 12.72
N VAL A 163 -11.35 -10.38 11.66
CA VAL A 163 -11.61 -8.93 11.62
C VAL A 163 -12.54 -8.55 10.47
N GLY A 164 -13.29 -7.46 10.63
CA GLY A 164 -14.26 -6.95 9.67
C GLY A 164 -13.63 -6.53 8.33
N GLU A 165 -14.29 -6.86 7.23
CA GLU A 165 -13.84 -6.64 5.86
C GLU A 165 -15.04 -6.26 4.98
N GLN A 166 -14.85 -5.31 4.07
CA GLN A 166 -15.94 -4.58 3.40
C GLN A 166 -16.40 -5.20 2.07
N SER A 167 -15.67 -6.18 1.53
CA SER A 167 -15.99 -6.75 0.21
C SER A 167 -17.27 -7.58 0.20
N VAL A 168 -18.16 -7.27 -0.75
CA VAL A 168 -19.42 -8.00 -0.99
C VAL A 168 -19.17 -9.41 -1.55
N THR A 169 -18.16 -9.58 -2.42
CA THR A 169 -17.87 -10.86 -3.07
C THR A 169 -16.65 -11.55 -2.46
N LEU A 170 -16.65 -12.89 -2.46
CA LEU A 170 -15.49 -13.69 -2.08
C LEU A 170 -14.24 -13.33 -2.90
N ALA A 171 -14.40 -13.12 -4.21
CA ALA A 171 -13.29 -12.73 -5.08
C ALA A 171 -12.73 -11.35 -4.73
N GLY A 172 -13.58 -10.36 -4.43
CA GLY A 172 -13.16 -9.05 -3.92
C GLY A 172 -12.39 -9.19 -2.61
N SER A 173 -12.96 -9.93 -1.66
CA SER A 173 -12.35 -10.17 -0.36
C SER A 173 -10.98 -10.84 -0.47
N MET A 174 -10.81 -11.85 -1.33
CA MET A 174 -9.55 -12.59 -1.44
C MET A 174 -8.49 -11.86 -2.27
N LYS A 175 -8.89 -11.09 -3.30
CA LYS A 175 -7.97 -10.41 -4.23
C LYS A 175 -7.63 -8.98 -3.82
N SER A 176 -8.59 -8.21 -3.33
CA SER A 176 -8.44 -6.77 -3.01
C SER A 176 -9.20 -6.37 -1.72
N PRO A 177 -8.96 -7.03 -0.56
CA PRO A 177 -9.71 -6.76 0.66
C PRO A 177 -9.49 -5.34 1.18
N VAL A 178 -10.56 -4.80 1.77
CA VAL A 178 -10.58 -3.55 2.53
C VAL A 178 -11.06 -3.87 3.94
N PHE A 179 -10.14 -3.89 4.91
CA PHE A 179 -10.48 -4.20 6.30
C PHE A 179 -11.00 -2.96 7.03
N THR A 180 -12.12 -3.08 7.74
CA THR A 180 -12.71 -1.98 8.49
C THR A 180 -11.90 -1.70 9.75
N MET A 181 -11.49 -0.45 9.94
CA MET A 181 -10.71 0.01 11.08
C MET A 181 -11.24 1.33 11.63
N ARG A 182 -11.31 1.43 12.96
CA ARG A 182 -11.40 2.71 13.68
C ARG A 182 -10.00 3.16 14.06
N PHE A 183 -9.49 4.16 13.37
CA PHE A 183 -8.18 4.73 13.63
C PHE A 183 -8.18 5.50 14.97
N SER A 184 -7.10 5.37 15.74
CA SER A 184 -6.88 6.06 17.02
C SER A 184 -5.72 7.05 16.98
N SER A 185 -4.76 6.84 16.08
CA SER A 185 -3.70 7.81 15.80
C SER A 185 -3.20 7.67 14.37
N ILE A 186 -2.72 8.76 13.79
CA ILE A 186 -2.08 8.80 12.48
C ILE A 186 -1.14 9.98 12.42
N ARG A 187 0.04 9.79 11.84
CA ARG A 187 0.98 10.87 11.52
C ARG A 187 1.75 10.52 10.26
N LYS A 188 2.15 11.55 9.53
CA LYS A 188 3.08 11.42 8.42
C LYS A 188 4.46 10.97 8.92
N LEU A 189 5.17 10.20 8.10
CA LEU A 189 6.59 9.86 8.25
C LEU A 189 7.44 10.70 7.29
#